data_AF-A0A073IUX2-F1
#
_entry.id   AF-A0A073IUX2-F1
#
_cell.length_a   1.000
_cell.length_b   1.000
_cell.length_c   1.000
_cell.angle_alpha   90.00
_cell.angle_beta   90.00
_cell.angle_gamma   90.00
#
_symmetry.space_group_name_H-M   'P 1'
#
loop_
_entity.id
_entity.type
_entity.pdbx_description
1 polymer ?
#
loop_
_entity_poly.entity_id
_entity_poly.type
_entity_poly.pdbx_seq_one_letter_code
_entity_poly.pdbx_strand_id
1 'polypeptide(L)'
;MLILKQTWAVMVVLSWGSAAISGSCLPPAPPWMPTNADDVRAYADLLRGDAETYFTDVERYFRCMDQQRREVFEQARAASEDYARVLEILDAGRQTIFSSGRDAVVR
;
A
#
# COMPACT_ATOMS: atom_id res chain seq x y z
N MET A 1 -19.82 -23.93 33.76
CA MET A 1 -20.55 -22.81 33.10
C MET A 1 -19.69 -21.58 32.83
N LEU A 2 -18.73 -21.19 33.70
CA LEU A 2 -17.84 -20.05 33.41
C LEU A 2 -16.89 -20.29 32.21
N ILE A 3 -16.37 -21.52 32.05
CA ILE A 3 -15.45 -21.86 30.95
C ILE A 3 -16.13 -21.78 29.58
N LEU A 4 -17.43 -22.11 29.49
CA LEU A 4 -18.20 -22.04 28.24
C LEU A 4 -18.51 -20.59 27.82
N LYS A 5 -18.66 -19.67 28.78
CA LYS A 5 -18.84 -18.23 28.50
C LYS A 5 -17.54 -17.57 28.04
N GLN A 6 -16.40 -18.00 28.59
CA GLN A 6 -15.09 -17.44 28.27
C GLN A 6 -14.65 -17.80 26.84
N THR A 7 -14.93 -19.03 26.39
CA THR A 7 -14.64 -19.44 25.02
C THR A 7 -15.48 -18.68 23.99
N TRP A 8 -16.74 -18.36 24.32
CA TRP A 8 -17.61 -17.54 23.47
C TRP A 8 -17.10 -16.10 23.32
N ALA A 9 -16.63 -15.50 24.41
CA ALA A 9 -16.05 -14.15 24.36
C ALA A 9 -14.78 -14.11 23.47
N VAL A 10 -13.92 -15.13 23.58
CA VAL A 10 -12.71 -15.23 22.76
C VAL A 10 -13.04 -15.45 21.27
N MET A 11 -14.07 -16.25 20.96
CA MET A 11 -14.54 -16.47 19.58
C MET A 11 -15.13 -15.20 18.96
N VAL A 12 -15.89 -14.40 19.72
CA VAL A 12 -16.44 -13.12 19.24
C VAL A 12 -15.34 -12.08 19.01
N VAL A 13 -14.32 -12.03 19.88
CA VAL A 13 -13.18 -11.11 19.72
C VAL A 13 -12.31 -11.49 18.50
N LEU A 14 -12.08 -12.77 18.26
CA LEU A 14 -11.34 -13.24 17.07
C LEU A 14 -12.11 -13.02 15.76
N SER A 15 -13.45 -12.97 15.80
CA SER A 15 -14.28 -12.73 14.62
C SER A 15 -14.23 -11.29 14.11
N TRP A 16 -13.78 -10.32 14.91
CA TRP A 16 -13.81 -8.90 14.53
C TRP A 16 -12.53 -8.43 13.81
N GLY A 17 -11.51 -9.28 13.70
CA GLY A 17 -10.21 -8.95 13.11
C GLY A 17 -10.15 -8.91 11.58
N SER A 18 -11.25 -9.15 10.87
CA SER A 18 -11.23 -9.38 9.41
C SER A 18 -11.98 -8.31 8.60
N ALA A 19 -11.85 -7.04 8.98
CA ALA A 19 -12.36 -5.91 8.20
C ALA A 19 -11.25 -4.97 7.71
N ALA A 20 -10.18 -5.56 7.16
CA ALA A 20 -9.24 -4.84 6.31
C ALA A 20 -8.80 -5.76 5.17
N ILE A 21 -9.77 -6.30 4.43
CA ILE A 21 -9.50 -6.65 3.04
C ILE A 21 -9.40 -5.30 2.31
N SER A 22 -8.24 -4.66 2.42
CA SER A 22 -7.83 -3.77 1.35
C SER A 22 -7.91 -4.63 0.10
N GLY A 23 -8.78 -4.27 -0.84
CA GLY A 23 -8.82 -4.96 -2.12
C GLY A 23 -7.44 -4.82 -2.72
N SER A 24 -6.60 -5.83 -2.57
CA SER A 24 -5.25 -5.79 -3.10
C SER A 24 -5.42 -5.65 -4.60
N CYS A 25 -4.98 -4.52 -5.15
CA CYS A 25 -4.95 -4.33 -6.59
C CYS A 25 -4.05 -5.45 -7.13
N LEU A 26 -4.66 -6.53 -7.62
CA LEU A 26 -3.93 -7.72 -8.05
C LEU A 26 -3.70 -7.62 -9.56
N PRO A 27 -2.45 -7.73 -10.02
CA PRO A 27 -2.17 -7.67 -11.45
C PRO A 27 -2.80 -8.86 -12.16
N PRO A 28 -3.46 -8.66 -13.32
CA PRO A 28 -3.96 -9.76 -14.12
C PRO A 28 -2.78 -10.55 -14.72
N ALA A 29 -2.92 -11.88 -14.75
CA ALA A 29 -1.93 -12.75 -15.38
C ALA A 29 -1.99 -12.60 -16.91
N PRO A 30 -0.84 -12.51 -17.60
CA PRO A 30 -0.84 -12.46 -19.05
C PRO A 30 -1.38 -13.75 -19.66
N PRO A 31 -2.23 -13.67 -20.71
CA PRO A 31 -2.69 -14.86 -21.40
C PRO A 31 -1.54 -15.54 -22.15
N TRP A 32 -1.70 -16.83 -22.43
CA TRP A 32 -0.76 -17.59 -23.24
C TRP A 32 -0.88 -17.18 -24.72
N MET A 33 0.24 -17.06 -25.41
CA MET A 33 0.29 -16.62 -26.82
C MET A 33 0.89 -17.72 -27.71
N PRO A 34 0.22 -18.15 -28.78
CA PRO A 34 0.77 -19.12 -29.74
C PRO A 34 1.86 -18.49 -30.61
N THR A 35 2.91 -19.27 -30.92
CA THR A 35 4.02 -18.83 -31.79
C THR A 35 3.80 -19.16 -33.27
N ASN A 36 2.93 -20.13 -33.57
CA ASN A 36 2.63 -20.57 -34.93
C ASN A 36 1.50 -19.72 -35.55
N ALA A 37 1.73 -19.22 -36.76
CA ALA A 37 0.74 -18.43 -37.50
C ALA A 37 -0.54 -19.21 -37.86
N ASP A 38 -0.46 -20.53 -38.04
CA ASP A 38 -1.63 -21.34 -38.33
C ASP A 38 -2.55 -21.45 -37.11
N ASP A 39 -1.97 -21.61 -35.91
CA ASP A 39 -2.71 -21.63 -34.65
C ASP A 39 -3.33 -20.26 -34.35
N VAL A 40 -2.61 -19.17 -34.65
CA VAL A 40 -3.16 -17.80 -34.52
C VAL A 40 -4.38 -17.60 -35.41
N ARG A 41 -4.38 -18.11 -36.65
CA ARG A 41 -5.54 -18.01 -37.55
C ARG A 41 -6.68 -18.91 -37.11
N ALA A 42 -6.38 -20.14 -36.66
CA ALA A 42 -7.38 -21.10 -36.20
C ALA A 42 -8.13 -20.61 -34.95
N TYR A 43 -7.43 -19.92 -34.05
CA TYR A 43 -7.98 -19.43 -32.78
C TYR A 43 -8.15 -17.91 -32.73
N ALA A 44 -8.19 -17.23 -33.88
CA ALA A 44 -8.18 -15.77 -33.95
C ALA A 44 -9.27 -15.09 -33.11
N ASP A 45 -10.48 -15.65 -33.09
CA ASP A 45 -11.60 -15.07 -32.35
C ASP A 45 -11.45 -15.26 -30.83
N LEU A 46 -10.90 -16.40 -30.41
CA LEU A 46 -10.57 -16.65 -28.99
C LEU A 46 -9.47 -15.71 -28.52
N LEU A 47 -8.39 -15.56 -29.30
CA LEU A 47 -7.29 -14.66 -29.00
C LEU A 47 -7.73 -13.19 -28.94
N ARG A 48 -8.69 -12.78 -29.78
CA ARG A 48 -9.28 -11.43 -29.71
C ARG A 48 -10.04 -11.21 -28.40
N GLY A 49 -10.90 -12.16 -28.01
CA GLY A 49 -11.64 -12.07 -26.75
C GLY A 49 -10.73 -12.07 -25.52
N ASP A 50 -9.68 -12.88 -25.54
CA ASP A 50 -8.67 -12.92 -24.48
C ASP A 50 -7.92 -11.59 -24.38
N ALA A 51 -7.56 -10.98 -25.51
CA ALA A 51 -6.93 -9.66 -25.53
C ALA A 51 -7.85 -8.58 -24.96
N GLU A 52 -9.12 -8.52 -25.39
CA GLU A 52 -10.11 -7.57 -24.88
C GLU A 52 -10.29 -7.70 -23.37
N THR A 53 -10.42 -8.93 -22.88
CA THR A 53 -10.57 -9.23 -21.45
C THR A 53 -9.34 -8.83 -20.66
N TYR A 54 -8.15 -9.24 -21.12
CA TYR A 54 -6.88 -8.94 -20.45
C TYR A 54 -6.66 -7.43 -20.33
N PHE A 55 -6.82 -6.67 -21.42
CA PHE A 55 -6.61 -5.22 -21.37
C PHE A 55 -7.65 -4.49 -20.52
N THR A 56 -8.91 -4.95 -20.52
CA THR A 56 -9.94 -4.43 -19.62
C THR A 56 -9.56 -4.63 -18.15
N ASP A 57 -9.03 -5.80 -17.80
CA ASP A 57 -8.58 -6.10 -16.44
C ASP A 57 -7.32 -5.32 -16.06
N VAL A 58 -6.41 -5.09 -17.00
CA VAL A 58 -5.23 -4.22 -16.82
C VAL A 58 -5.65 -2.77 -16.52
N GLU A 59 -6.61 -2.23 -17.26
CA GLU A 59 -7.15 -0.89 -16.98
C GLU A 59 -7.78 -0.80 -15.59
N ARG A 60 -8.55 -1.83 -15.19
CA ARG A 60 -9.12 -1.90 -13.83
C ARG A 60 -8.02 -1.94 -12.77
N TYR A 61 -6.96 -2.69 -13.00
CA TYR A 61 -5.79 -2.76 -12.13
C TYR A 61 -5.11 -1.38 -11.97
N PHE A 62 -4.86 -0.66 -13.07
CA PHE A 62 -4.25 0.67 -12.99
C PHE A 62 -5.15 1.68 -12.27
N ARG A 63 -6.46 1.65 -12.50
CA ARG A 63 -7.40 2.51 -11.77
C ARG A 63 -7.39 2.25 -10.26
N CYS A 64 -7.24 0.99 -9.84
CA CYS A 64 -7.11 0.62 -8.44
C CYS A 64 -5.79 1.16 -7.87
N MET A 65 -4.67 0.94 -8.57
CA MET A 65 -3.34 1.42 -8.16
C MET A 65 -3.27 2.94 -8.04
N ASP A 66 -3.90 3.68 -8.94
CA ASP A 66 -3.93 5.14 -8.89
C ASP A 66 -4.71 5.67 -7.68
N GLN A 67 -5.77 4.98 -7.24
CA GLN A 67 -6.49 5.33 -6.02
C GLN A 67 -5.60 5.12 -4.80
N GLN A 68 -4.97 3.93 -4.69
CA GLN A 68 -4.05 3.63 -3.60
C GLN A 68 -2.87 4.60 -3.56
N ARG A 69 -2.33 4.98 -4.73
CA ARG A 69 -1.24 5.96 -4.83
C ARG A 69 -1.65 7.32 -4.28
N ARG A 70 -2.87 7.79 -4.54
CA ARG A 70 -3.37 9.07 -3.99
C ARG A 70 -3.48 9.00 -2.47
N GLU A 71 -4.05 7.93 -1.94
CA GLU A 71 -4.20 7.72 -0.50
C GLU A 71 -2.85 7.67 0.22
N VAL A 72 -1.89 6.93 -0.32
CA VAL A 72 -0.53 6.84 0.24
C VAL A 72 0.22 8.17 0.11
N PHE A 73 0.00 8.91 -0.98
CA PHE A 73 0.63 10.20 -1.18
C PHE A 73 0.21 11.22 -0.11
N GLU A 74 -1.08 11.31 0.21
CA GLU A 74 -1.56 12.18 1.28
C GLU A 74 -1.01 11.77 2.65
N GLN A 75 -0.92 10.47 2.93
CA GLN A 75 -0.30 9.97 4.17
C GLN A 75 1.18 10.35 4.25
N ALA A 76 1.94 10.18 3.15
CA ALA A 76 3.34 10.57 3.08
C ALA A 76 3.51 12.08 3.26
N ARG A 77 2.60 12.89 2.71
CA ARG A 77 2.59 14.34 2.89
C ARG A 77 2.42 14.69 4.38
N ALA A 78 1.40 14.16 5.04
CA ALA A 78 1.18 14.40 6.47
C ALA A 78 2.39 13.98 7.32
N ALA A 79 2.93 12.78 7.06
CA ALA A 79 4.13 12.31 7.75
C ALA A 79 5.33 13.23 7.53
N SER A 80 5.51 13.77 6.32
CA SER A 80 6.62 14.68 6.02
C SER A 80 6.54 15.99 6.81
N GLU A 81 5.33 16.52 7.02
CA GLU A 81 5.12 17.73 7.83
C GLU A 81 5.43 17.47 9.32
N ASP A 82 5.03 16.30 9.83
CA ASP A 82 5.36 15.88 11.19
C ASP A 82 6.87 15.69 11.39
N TYR A 83 7.54 15.01 10.45
CA TYR A 83 8.98 14.82 10.50
C TYR A 83 9.74 16.15 10.38
N ALA A 84 9.26 17.10 9.57
CA ALA A 84 9.87 18.43 9.47
C ALA A 84 9.90 19.13 10.84
N ARG A 85 8.78 19.10 11.58
CA ARG A 85 8.71 19.68 12.94
C ARG A 85 9.67 19.00 13.91
N VAL A 86 9.79 17.67 13.85
CA VAL A 86 10.73 16.93 14.69
C VAL A 86 12.17 17.37 14.40
N LEU A 87 12.52 17.51 13.13
CA LEU A 87 13.85 17.95 12.72
C LEU A 87 14.16 19.38 13.19
N GLU A 88 13.20 20.31 13.10
CA GLU A 88 13.34 21.66 13.63
C GLU A 88 13.66 21.68 15.13
N ILE A 89 12.95 20.86 15.92
CA ILE A 89 13.19 20.75 17.37
C ILE A 89 14.57 20.18 17.66
N LEU A 90 14.98 19.15 16.92
CA LEU A 90 16.31 18.54 17.08
C LEU A 90 17.43 19.53 16.72
N ASP A 91 17.23 20.34 15.69
CA ASP A 91 18.19 21.38 15.29
C ASP A 91 18.25 22.52 16.30
N ALA A 92 17.10 22.93 16.85
CA ALA A 92 17.05 23.93 17.94
C ALA A 92 17.78 23.42 19.20
N GLY A 93 17.56 22.17 19.60
CA GLY A 93 18.26 21.54 20.72
C GLY A 93 19.78 21.44 20.48
N ARG A 94 20.20 21.16 19.25
CA ARG A 94 21.63 21.18 18.88
C ARG A 94 22.23 22.57 19.02
N GLN A 95 21.50 23.62 18.61
CA GLN A 95 21.96 25.01 18.71
C GLN A 95 22.09 25.48 20.17
N THR A 96 21.15 25.12 21.05
CA THR A 96 21.21 25.52 22.47
C THR A 96 22.33 24.83 23.23
N ILE A 97 22.62 23.56 22.95
CA ILE A 97 23.78 22.86 23.52
C ILE A 97 25.08 23.53 23.05
N PHE A 98 25.16 23.92 21.78
CA PHE A 98 26.34 24.59 21.22
C PHE A 98 26.54 26.03 21.74
N SER A 99 25.47 26.79 22.02
CA SER A 99 25.59 28.11 22.65
C SER A 99 26.03 28.00 24.11
N SER A 100 25.41 27.11 24.88
CA SER A 100 25.76 26.85 26.28
C SER A 100 27.21 26.39 26.45
N GLY A 101 27.72 25.54 25.54
CA GLY A 101 29.12 25.11 25.53
C GLY A 101 30.12 26.22 25.20
N ARG A 102 29.75 27.20 24.37
CA ARG A 102 30.60 28.39 24.13
C ARG A 102 30.65 29.32 25.33
N ASP A 103 29.53 29.51 26.03
CA ASP A 103 29.46 30.35 27.22
C ASP A 103 30.23 29.75 28.42
N ALA A 104 30.33 28.42 28.49
CA ALA A 104 31.13 27.71 29.49
C ALA A 104 32.65 27.73 29.21
N VAL A 105 33.07 27.93 27.96
CA VAL A 105 34.50 27.99 27.55
C VAL A 105 35.08 29.41 27.64
N VAL A 106 34.23 30.45 27.62
CA VAL A 106 34.65 31.87 27.67
C VAL A 106 34.80 32.39 29.12
N ARG A 107 34.65 31.53 30.13
CA ARG A 107 34.92 31.85 31.55
C ARG A 107 36.09 31.04 32.08
#